data_AF-A0A0F2P0C3-F1
#
_entry.id   AF-A0A0F2P0C3-F1
#
_cell.length_a   1.000
_cell.length_b   1.000
_cell.length_c   1.000
_cell.angle_alpha   90.00
_cell.angle_beta   90.00
_cell.angle_gamma   90.00
#
_symmetry.space_group_name_H-M   'P 1'
#
loop_
_entity.id
_entity.type
_entity.pdbx_description
1 polymer ?
#
loop_
_entity_poly.entity_id
_entity_poly.type
_entity_poly.pdbx_seq_one_letter_code
_entity_poly.pdbx_strand_id
1 'polypeptide(L)'
;MVIYVLTKTKKPASTKLDRHMRFFSFFLLLGTFFVIVFDPLSMESFEYLLKLSLPVYMYFFARRFIQSKEDLDGILTTFLYSSIFVAGILMYEVVINPIRVEESRGMGRIQGSFGDVVSYGIYLLFSFLIACYFYFSKRKLVPMRKRLRTLLIVTAFALLALVNIHHIASYTIFVLILLLFLVYNFKTNKAAAFGISLMLFSLFIFFGQPIIEKKVTPLLETDVAVFEGEQESSKLLHGRVGRWEYMAGIFTDQNIFVQFFGYPFTLKYSYHFVGVGSHSDYVRILFLSGYFGLYAYLLVLFSFFKRAKQTGYAQRFLAYGLLAIILLYSVSVVPTYYPPFVYMMMCIFAYIALPFKMISKKVINE
;
A
#
# COMPACT_ATOMS: atom_id res chain seq x y z
N MET A 1 -15.42 -25.38 -2.84
CA MET A 1 -14.08 -25.37 -2.21
C MET A 1 -13.95 -24.36 -1.07
N VAL A 2 -14.21 -23.06 -1.27
CA VAL A 2 -14.04 -22.01 -0.23
C VAL A 2 -14.91 -22.25 1.02
N ILE A 3 -16.21 -22.55 0.86
CA ILE A 3 -17.12 -22.81 1.99
C ILE A 3 -16.67 -24.03 2.80
N TYR A 4 -16.27 -25.11 2.12
CA TYR A 4 -15.75 -26.32 2.76
C TYR A 4 -14.48 -26.05 3.58
N VAL A 5 -13.56 -25.25 3.05
CA VAL A 5 -12.34 -24.87 3.77
C VAL A 5 -12.65 -23.97 4.97
N LEU A 6 -13.58 -23.03 4.84
CA LEU A 6 -14.00 -22.14 5.93
C LEU A 6 -14.70 -22.88 7.08
N THR A 7 -15.44 -23.97 6.80
CA THR A 7 -16.10 -24.78 7.83
C THR A 7 -15.13 -25.75 8.52
N LYS A 8 -14.12 -26.27 7.82
CA LYS A 8 -13.15 -27.25 8.36
C LYS A 8 -11.93 -26.65 9.06
N THR A 9 -11.53 -25.42 8.72
CA THR A 9 -10.37 -24.78 9.36
C THR A 9 -10.68 -24.40 10.82
N LYS A 10 -9.69 -24.28 11.72
CA LYS A 10 -9.90 -23.92 13.14
C LYS A 10 -10.01 -22.40 13.36
N LYS A 11 -11.09 -21.91 13.97
CA LYS A 11 -11.32 -20.46 14.09
C LYS A 11 -10.13 -19.81 14.79
N PRO A 12 -9.54 -18.72 14.24
CA PRO A 12 -8.42 -18.09 14.88
C PRO A 12 -8.84 -17.51 16.24
N ALA A 13 -7.93 -17.51 17.20
CA ALA A 13 -8.16 -16.81 18.45
C ALA A 13 -8.36 -15.32 18.17
N SER A 14 -9.47 -14.76 18.67
CA SER A 14 -9.84 -13.37 18.47
C SER A 14 -8.91 -12.46 19.27
N THR A 15 -8.43 -11.38 18.67
CA THR A 15 -7.63 -10.36 19.34
C THR A 15 -8.32 -8.99 19.33
N LYS A 16 -7.74 -8.01 20.03
CA LYS A 16 -8.23 -6.62 20.00
C LYS A 16 -8.19 -6.02 18.59
N LEU A 17 -7.22 -6.42 17.77
CA LEU A 17 -7.10 -5.96 16.39
C LEU A 17 -8.27 -6.47 15.55
N ASP A 18 -8.73 -7.71 15.76
CA ASP A 18 -9.92 -8.24 15.09
C ASP A 18 -11.19 -7.43 15.44
N ARG A 19 -11.29 -6.93 16.68
CA ARG A 19 -12.42 -6.07 17.08
C ARG A 19 -12.41 -4.74 16.33
N HIS A 20 -11.25 -4.08 16.24
CA HIS A 20 -11.13 -2.83 15.48
C HIS A 20 -11.37 -3.05 13.98
N MET A 21 -10.88 -4.17 13.42
CA MET A 21 -11.18 -4.54 12.04
C MET A 21 -12.67 -4.78 11.81
N ARG A 22 -13.39 -5.44 12.74
CA ARG A 22 -14.85 -5.58 12.63
C ARG A 22 -15.56 -4.23 12.69
N PHE A 23 -15.11 -3.32 13.54
CA PHE A 23 -15.67 -1.97 13.65
C PHE A 23 -15.50 -1.19 12.33
N PHE A 24 -14.31 -1.20 11.74
CA PHE A 24 -14.08 -0.65 10.41
C PHE A 24 -14.91 -1.35 9.33
N SER A 25 -14.97 -2.69 9.36
CA SER A 25 -15.74 -3.49 8.40
C SER A 25 -17.22 -3.16 8.42
N PHE A 26 -17.80 -2.90 9.60
CA PHE A 26 -19.20 -2.53 9.74
C PHE A 26 -19.51 -1.27 8.92
N PHE A 27 -18.76 -0.18 9.12
CA PHE A 27 -19.00 1.06 8.39
C PHE A 27 -18.70 0.95 6.89
N LEU A 28 -17.66 0.21 6.51
CA LEU A 28 -17.33 -0.01 5.10
C LEU A 28 -18.45 -0.77 4.38
N LEU A 29 -18.94 -1.87 4.98
CA LEU A 29 -20.02 -2.67 4.42
C LEU A 29 -21.36 -1.94 4.45
N LEU A 30 -21.62 -1.13 5.48
CA LEU A 30 -22.82 -0.30 5.56
C LEU A 30 -22.86 0.71 4.41
N GLY A 31 -21.78 1.47 4.19
CA GLY A 31 -21.67 2.37 3.05
C GLY A 31 -21.82 1.64 1.72
N THR A 32 -21.13 0.50 1.56
CA THR A 32 -21.20 -0.34 0.35
C THR A 32 -22.61 -0.87 0.09
N PHE A 33 -23.34 -1.26 1.14
CA PHE A 33 -24.74 -1.70 1.02
C PHE A 33 -25.60 -0.59 0.42
N PHE A 34 -25.48 0.65 0.92
CA PHE A 34 -26.27 1.77 0.40
C PHE A 34 -25.88 2.20 -1.02
N VAL A 35 -24.61 2.01 -1.42
CA VAL A 35 -24.19 2.16 -2.83
C VAL A 35 -24.98 1.20 -3.74
N ILE A 36 -25.20 -0.03 -3.30
CA ILE A 36 -25.94 -1.04 -4.08
C ILE A 36 -27.45 -0.79 -4.05
N VAL A 37 -27.98 -0.31 -2.94
CA VAL A 37 -29.41 0.05 -2.84
C VAL A 37 -29.78 1.17 -3.80
N PHE A 38 -28.87 2.11 -4.06
CA PHE A 38 -29.08 3.21 -5.00
C PHE A 38 -29.28 2.73 -6.44
N ASP A 39 -28.46 1.79 -6.91
CA ASP A 39 -28.46 1.29 -8.28
C ASP A 39 -28.45 -0.26 -8.26
N PRO A 40 -29.58 -0.88 -7.88
CA PRO A 40 -29.62 -2.30 -7.59
C PRO A 40 -29.48 -3.13 -8.85
N LEU A 41 -28.66 -4.20 -8.76
CA LEU A 41 -28.49 -5.22 -9.81
C LEU A 41 -27.82 -4.71 -11.11
N SER A 42 -27.25 -3.51 -11.12
CA SER A 42 -26.39 -3.07 -12.22
C SER A 42 -25.02 -3.74 -12.17
N MET A 43 -24.35 -3.89 -13.32
CA MET A 43 -22.98 -4.42 -13.32
C MET A 43 -22.01 -3.52 -12.57
N GLU A 44 -22.20 -2.20 -12.63
CA GLU A 44 -21.39 -1.23 -11.91
C GLU A 44 -21.55 -1.42 -10.39
N SER A 45 -22.77 -1.57 -9.89
CA SER A 45 -23.01 -1.80 -8.46
C SER A 45 -22.33 -3.08 -7.94
N PHE A 46 -22.31 -4.14 -8.75
CA PHE A 46 -21.63 -5.40 -8.42
C PHE A 46 -20.11 -5.24 -8.41
N GLU A 47 -19.55 -4.49 -9.37
CA GLU A 47 -18.13 -4.17 -9.40
C GLU A 47 -17.71 -3.39 -8.13
N TYR A 48 -18.49 -2.37 -7.77
CA TYR A 48 -18.25 -1.59 -6.55
C TYR A 48 -18.42 -2.43 -5.29
N LEU A 49 -19.42 -3.32 -5.21
CA LEU A 49 -19.57 -4.26 -4.11
C LEU A 49 -18.28 -5.06 -3.89
N LEU A 50 -17.74 -5.66 -4.95
CA LEU A 50 -16.53 -6.47 -4.87
C LEU A 50 -15.31 -5.64 -4.46
N LYS A 51 -15.10 -4.48 -5.08
CA LYS A 51 -13.92 -3.63 -4.80
C LYS A 51 -13.97 -3.00 -3.41
N LEU A 52 -15.13 -2.48 -3.00
CA LEU A 52 -15.32 -1.82 -1.71
C LEU A 52 -15.31 -2.80 -0.53
N SER A 53 -15.84 -4.02 -0.70
CA SER A 53 -15.83 -5.04 0.36
C SER A 53 -14.52 -5.84 0.43
N LEU A 54 -13.61 -5.69 -0.54
CA LEU A 54 -12.39 -6.47 -0.65
C LEU A 54 -11.51 -6.45 0.61
N PRO A 55 -11.26 -5.29 1.28
CA PRO A 55 -10.47 -5.25 2.52
C PRO A 55 -11.05 -6.13 3.63
N VAL A 56 -12.38 -6.16 3.73
CA VAL A 56 -13.10 -6.93 4.76
C VAL A 56 -12.98 -8.41 4.47
N TYR A 57 -13.34 -8.81 3.25
CA TYR A 57 -13.26 -10.20 2.82
C TYR A 57 -11.83 -10.74 2.98
N MET A 58 -10.85 -10.02 2.44
CA MET A 58 -9.45 -10.47 2.45
C MET A 58 -8.86 -10.55 3.85
N TYR A 59 -9.19 -9.63 4.76
CA TYR A 59 -8.73 -9.71 6.15
C TYR A 59 -9.22 -10.98 6.84
N PHE A 60 -10.55 -11.20 6.85
CA PHE A 60 -11.12 -12.33 7.57
C PHE A 60 -10.79 -13.67 6.91
N PHE A 61 -10.65 -13.68 5.59
CA PHE A 61 -10.12 -14.82 4.85
C PHE A 61 -8.67 -15.12 5.29
N ALA A 62 -7.75 -14.14 5.20
CA ALA A 62 -6.35 -14.32 5.57
C ALA A 62 -6.18 -14.73 7.05
N ARG A 63 -6.97 -14.17 7.98
CA ARG A 63 -6.97 -14.52 9.40
C ARG A 63 -7.26 -16.00 9.66
N ARG A 64 -7.93 -16.69 8.73
CA ARG A 64 -8.23 -18.13 8.83
C ARG A 64 -7.01 -18.99 8.54
N PHE A 65 -6.19 -18.59 7.57
CA PHE A 65 -5.11 -19.40 7.03
C PHE A 65 -3.75 -19.06 7.62
N ILE A 66 -3.52 -17.79 7.94
CA ILE A 66 -2.26 -17.35 8.51
C ILE A 66 -2.32 -17.59 10.01
N GLN A 67 -1.74 -18.70 10.46
CA GLN A 67 -1.66 -19.07 11.87
C GLN A 67 -0.23 -19.03 12.40
N SER A 68 0.78 -18.92 11.54
CA SER A 68 2.18 -19.01 11.91
C SER A 68 3.06 -18.04 11.12
N LYS A 69 4.34 -17.97 11.48
CA LYS A 69 5.33 -17.19 10.71
C LYS A 69 5.60 -17.86 9.37
N GLU A 70 5.59 -19.19 9.35
CA GLU A 70 5.80 -20.02 8.17
C GLU A 70 4.71 -19.74 7.12
N ASP A 71 3.45 -19.60 7.53
CA ASP A 71 2.35 -19.23 6.61
C ASP A 71 2.58 -17.85 5.98
N LEU A 72 2.98 -16.86 6.80
CA LEU A 72 3.31 -15.52 6.29
C LEU A 72 4.49 -15.59 5.33
N ASP A 73 5.60 -16.22 5.73
CA ASP A 73 6.80 -16.36 4.91
C ASP A 73 6.47 -17.06 3.57
N GLY A 74 5.57 -18.06 3.58
CA GLY A 74 5.04 -18.70 2.37
C GLY A 74 4.36 -17.70 1.45
N ILE A 75 3.40 -16.92 1.96
CA ILE A 75 2.66 -15.91 1.18
C ILE A 75 3.61 -14.85 0.61
N LEU A 76 4.54 -14.35 1.43
CA LEU A 76 5.51 -13.34 0.98
C LEU A 76 6.44 -13.90 -0.12
N THR A 77 6.80 -15.18 -0.02
CA THR A 77 7.60 -15.87 -1.06
C THR A 77 6.79 -16.03 -2.35
N THR A 78 5.52 -16.44 -2.25
CA THR A 78 4.63 -16.53 -3.41
C THR A 78 4.45 -15.18 -4.09
N PHE A 79 4.36 -14.09 -3.33
CA PHE A 79 4.30 -12.75 -3.89
C PHE A 79 5.58 -12.34 -4.62
N LEU A 80 6.77 -12.69 -4.09
CA LEU A 80 8.02 -12.48 -4.82
C LEU A 80 8.05 -13.25 -6.14
N TYR A 81 7.57 -14.50 -6.15
CA TYR A 81 7.49 -15.29 -7.38
C TYR A 81 6.48 -14.73 -8.39
N SER A 82 5.31 -14.27 -7.94
CA SER A 82 4.37 -13.62 -8.85
C SER A 82 4.92 -12.31 -9.42
N SER A 83 5.75 -11.60 -8.64
CA SER A 83 6.42 -10.38 -9.08
C SER A 83 7.48 -10.60 -10.16
N ILE A 84 7.97 -11.84 -10.36
CA ILE A 84 8.87 -12.18 -11.48
C ILE A 84 8.16 -11.94 -12.82
N PHE A 85 6.87 -12.28 -12.93
CA PHE A 85 6.10 -12.02 -14.15
C PHE A 85 5.96 -10.53 -14.42
N VAL A 86 5.69 -9.75 -13.37
CA VAL A 86 5.59 -8.27 -13.47
C VAL A 86 6.93 -7.66 -13.90
N ALA A 87 8.03 -8.13 -13.31
CA ALA A 87 9.37 -7.71 -13.71
C ALA A 87 9.70 -8.12 -15.15
N GLY A 88 9.31 -9.32 -15.58
CA GLY A 88 9.49 -9.79 -16.96
C GLY A 88 8.74 -8.94 -17.98
N ILE A 89 7.49 -8.58 -17.70
CA ILE A 89 6.69 -7.69 -18.55
C ILE A 89 7.34 -6.30 -18.61
N LEU A 90 7.73 -5.74 -17.47
CA LEU A 90 8.42 -4.44 -17.44
C LEU A 90 9.73 -4.48 -18.24
N MET A 91 10.53 -5.54 -18.10
CA MET A 91 11.77 -5.70 -18.87
C MET A 91 11.50 -5.79 -20.37
N TYR A 92 10.47 -6.53 -20.78
CA TYR A 92 10.02 -6.58 -22.16
C TYR A 92 9.66 -5.17 -22.66
N GLU A 93 8.89 -4.42 -21.87
CA GLU A 93 8.44 -3.06 -22.23
C GLU A 93 9.59 -2.05 -22.32
N VAL A 94 10.62 -2.21 -21.50
CA VAL A 94 11.81 -1.35 -21.52
C VAL A 94 12.76 -1.70 -22.68
N VAL A 95 12.93 -2.98 -23.00
CA VAL A 95 13.92 -3.45 -23.98
C VAL A 95 13.38 -3.47 -25.41
N ILE A 96 12.14 -3.91 -25.59
CA ILE A 96 11.54 -4.08 -26.92
C ILE A 96 10.77 -2.84 -27.31
N ASN A 97 9.65 -2.59 -26.64
CA ASN A 97 8.86 -1.37 -26.72
C ASN A 97 7.72 -1.45 -25.70
N PRO A 98 7.28 -0.31 -25.15
CA PRO A 98 6.17 -0.28 -24.20
C PRO A 98 4.85 -0.69 -24.87
N ILE A 99 4.12 -1.63 -24.26
CA ILE A 99 2.79 -2.06 -24.73
C ILE A 99 1.82 -0.88 -24.77
N ARG A 100 1.89 -0.01 -23.75
CA ARG A 100 1.11 1.22 -23.67
C ARG A 100 1.91 2.31 -22.95
N VAL A 101 1.98 3.46 -23.60
CA VAL A 101 2.53 4.70 -23.05
C VAL A 101 1.38 5.69 -22.87
N GLU A 102 1.34 6.32 -21.72
CA GLU A 102 0.45 7.45 -21.46
C GLU A 102 1.32 8.68 -21.23
N GLU A 103 1.09 9.76 -21.99
CA GLU A 103 1.78 11.00 -21.70
C GLU A 103 1.22 11.63 -20.43
N SER A 104 2.10 11.88 -19.48
CA SER A 104 1.77 12.61 -18.27
C SER A 104 2.91 13.57 -17.97
N ARG A 105 2.60 14.87 -17.87
CA ARG A 105 3.55 15.91 -17.45
C ARG A 105 4.78 15.99 -18.37
N GLY A 106 4.54 15.96 -19.68
CA GLY A 106 5.60 16.00 -20.70
C GLY A 106 6.49 14.76 -20.75
N MET A 107 6.14 13.68 -20.03
CA MET A 107 6.88 12.42 -20.02
C MET A 107 5.99 11.25 -20.43
N GLY A 108 6.51 10.41 -21.32
CA GLY A 108 5.93 9.11 -21.61
C GLY A 108 6.03 8.21 -20.38
N ARG A 109 4.88 7.79 -19.85
CA ARG A 109 4.77 6.89 -18.71
C ARG A 109 4.38 5.50 -19.19
N ILE A 110 5.20 4.50 -18.87
CA ILE A 110 4.84 3.10 -19.17
C ILE A 110 3.69 2.70 -18.24
N GLN A 111 2.51 2.48 -18.82
CA GLN A 111 1.33 1.96 -18.12
C GLN A 111 1.22 0.44 -18.29
N GLY A 112 1.78 -0.05 -19.40
CA GLY A 112 1.95 -1.45 -19.74
C GLY A 112 0.65 -2.26 -19.78
N SER A 113 0.78 -3.58 -19.60
CA SER A 113 -0.37 -4.52 -19.64
C SER A 113 -1.33 -4.39 -18.45
N PHE A 114 -0.98 -3.68 -17.37
CA PHE A 114 -1.77 -3.65 -16.13
C PHE A 114 -2.86 -2.56 -16.12
N GLY A 115 -2.96 -1.74 -17.17
CA GLY A 115 -3.98 -0.69 -17.28
C GLY A 115 -3.80 0.50 -16.31
N ASP A 116 -2.95 0.38 -15.29
CA ASP A 116 -2.55 1.44 -14.37
C ASP A 116 -1.10 1.24 -13.92
N VAL A 117 -0.30 2.29 -14.07
CA VAL A 117 1.11 2.35 -13.67
C VAL A 117 1.32 2.06 -12.18
N VAL A 118 0.33 2.39 -11.34
CA VAL A 118 0.38 2.18 -9.90
C VAL A 118 0.58 0.69 -9.60
N SER A 119 0.05 -0.20 -10.44
CA SER A 119 0.20 -1.65 -10.28
C SER A 119 1.68 -2.07 -10.28
N TYR A 120 2.50 -1.56 -11.21
CA TYR A 120 3.96 -1.79 -11.20
C TYR A 120 4.58 -1.30 -9.89
N GLY A 121 4.22 -0.08 -9.47
CA GLY A 121 4.67 0.49 -8.20
C GLY A 121 4.33 -0.39 -6.99
N ILE A 122 3.11 -0.93 -6.93
CA ILE A 122 2.65 -1.81 -5.84
C ILE A 122 3.51 -3.07 -5.78
N TYR A 123 3.63 -3.82 -6.87
CA TYR A 123 4.37 -5.08 -6.90
C TYR A 123 5.83 -4.90 -6.51
N LEU A 124 6.45 -3.83 -6.96
CA LEU A 124 7.88 -3.61 -6.75
C LEU A 124 8.19 -3.07 -5.36
N LEU A 125 7.38 -2.17 -4.82
CA LEU A 125 7.55 -1.70 -3.45
C LEU A 125 7.30 -2.82 -2.44
N PHE A 126 6.27 -3.65 -2.66
CA PHE A 126 6.07 -4.83 -1.82
C PHE A 126 7.19 -5.85 -1.99
N SER A 127 7.67 -6.10 -3.22
CA SER A 127 8.83 -6.97 -3.43
C SER A 127 10.07 -6.48 -2.69
N PHE A 128 10.35 -5.18 -2.76
CA PHE A 128 11.46 -4.56 -2.06
C PHE A 128 11.31 -4.68 -0.54
N LEU A 129 10.12 -4.35 0.00
CA LEU A 129 9.82 -4.52 1.42
C LEU A 129 10.01 -5.97 1.88
N ILE A 130 9.55 -6.94 1.09
CA ILE A 130 9.67 -8.38 1.39
C ILE A 130 11.13 -8.83 1.32
N ALA A 131 11.91 -8.37 0.33
CA ALA A 131 13.32 -8.69 0.21
C ALA A 131 14.11 -8.16 1.42
N CYS A 132 13.82 -6.93 1.87
CA CYS A 132 14.35 -6.38 3.11
C CYS A 132 13.91 -7.19 4.34
N TYR A 133 12.65 -7.62 4.41
CA TYR A 133 12.17 -8.49 5.49
C TYR A 133 12.94 -9.82 5.53
N PHE A 134 13.10 -10.52 4.40
CA PHE A 134 13.82 -11.79 4.35
C PHE A 134 15.32 -11.63 4.60
N TYR A 135 15.90 -10.47 4.29
CA TYR A 135 17.26 -10.15 4.71
C TYR A 135 17.41 -10.25 6.23
N PHE A 136 16.44 -9.75 7.01
CA PHE A 136 16.47 -9.87 8.47
C PHE A 136 15.96 -11.22 8.98
N SER A 137 14.83 -11.73 8.47
CA SER A 137 14.12 -12.87 9.05
C SER A 137 14.80 -14.22 8.82
N LYS A 138 15.66 -14.32 7.80
CA LYS A 138 16.39 -15.55 7.43
C LYS A 138 17.87 -15.51 7.84
N ARG A 139 18.26 -14.64 8.79
CA ARG A 139 19.67 -14.45 9.18
C ARG A 139 20.40 -15.72 9.60
N LYS A 140 19.70 -16.60 10.32
CA LYS A 140 20.23 -17.89 10.80
C LYS A 140 20.16 -19.03 9.77
N LEU A 141 19.22 -18.94 8.83
CA LEU A 141 18.92 -20.04 7.89
C LEU A 141 19.65 -19.89 6.55
N VAL A 142 19.91 -18.64 6.13
CA VAL A 142 20.46 -18.35 4.80
C VAL A 142 21.73 -17.51 4.94
N PRO A 143 22.85 -17.88 4.28
CA PRO A 143 24.07 -17.10 4.29
C PRO A 143 23.86 -15.65 3.85
N MET A 144 24.61 -14.72 4.44
CA MET A 144 24.51 -13.28 4.15
C MET A 144 24.64 -12.97 2.66
N ARG A 145 25.56 -13.64 1.95
CA ARG A 145 25.77 -13.46 0.49
C ARG A 145 24.51 -13.73 -0.32
N LYS A 146 23.77 -14.82 -0.02
CA LYS A 146 22.53 -15.16 -0.73
C LYS A 146 21.43 -14.14 -0.44
N ARG A 147 21.26 -13.75 0.83
CA ARG A 147 20.29 -12.72 1.23
C ARG A 147 20.56 -11.37 0.58
N LEU A 148 21.83 -10.94 0.58
CA LEU A 148 22.26 -9.69 -0.05
C LEU A 148 22.05 -9.72 -1.56
N ARG A 149 22.37 -10.84 -2.23
CA ARG A 149 22.11 -11.01 -3.66
C ARG A 149 20.64 -10.82 -4.01
N THR A 150 19.72 -11.45 -3.27
CA THR A 150 18.28 -11.28 -3.49
C THR A 150 17.87 -9.82 -3.29
N LEU A 151 18.35 -9.17 -2.23
CA LEU A 151 18.06 -7.75 -1.99
C LEU A 151 18.55 -6.87 -3.14
N LEU A 152 19.79 -7.06 -3.61
CA LEU A 152 20.35 -6.28 -4.70
C LEU A 152 19.58 -6.46 -6.02
N ILE A 153 19.22 -7.69 -6.38
CA ILE A 153 18.42 -7.98 -7.58
C ILE A 153 17.08 -7.25 -7.51
N VAL A 154 16.36 -7.39 -6.40
CA VAL A 154 15.04 -6.75 -6.23
C VAL A 154 15.18 -5.23 -6.22
N THR A 155 16.23 -4.69 -5.60
CA THR A 155 16.53 -3.25 -5.59
C THR A 155 16.76 -2.73 -7.00
N ALA A 156 17.55 -3.43 -7.81
CA ALA A 156 17.82 -3.05 -9.20
C ALA A 156 16.52 -3.01 -10.03
N PHE A 157 15.67 -4.02 -9.91
CA PHE A 157 14.36 -4.03 -10.59
C PHE A 157 13.43 -2.91 -10.10
N ALA A 158 13.40 -2.65 -8.79
CA ALA A 158 12.61 -1.55 -8.24
C ALA A 158 13.07 -0.19 -8.79
N LEU A 159 14.39 0.07 -8.82
CA LEU A 159 14.95 1.30 -9.38
C LEU A 159 14.66 1.45 -10.87
N LEU A 160 14.85 0.38 -11.65
CA LEU A 160 14.55 0.38 -13.08
C LEU A 160 13.09 0.78 -13.33
N ALA A 161 12.15 0.19 -12.59
CA ALA A 161 10.76 0.54 -12.75
C ALA A 161 10.45 1.97 -12.32
N LEU A 162 10.97 2.41 -11.17
CA LEU A 162 10.76 3.77 -10.67
C LEU A 162 11.11 4.80 -11.76
N VAL A 163 12.25 4.63 -12.41
CA VAL A 163 12.71 5.48 -13.53
C VAL A 163 11.77 5.47 -14.74
N ASN A 164 11.04 4.38 -14.98
CA ASN A 164 10.15 4.24 -16.15
C ASN A 164 8.68 4.59 -15.85
N ILE A 165 8.25 4.49 -14.59
CA ILE A 165 6.86 4.77 -14.19
C ILE A 165 6.60 6.23 -13.82
N HIS A 166 7.63 7.02 -13.56
CA HIS A 166 7.54 8.46 -13.25
C HIS A 166 6.45 8.81 -12.21
N HIS A 167 6.38 8.08 -11.10
CA HIS A 167 5.36 8.25 -10.06
C HIS A 167 5.99 8.68 -8.72
N ILE A 168 5.83 9.97 -8.35
CA ILE A 168 6.46 10.57 -7.16
C ILE A 168 6.23 9.75 -5.90
N ALA A 169 4.98 9.37 -5.61
CA ALA A 169 4.67 8.65 -4.38
C ALA A 169 5.43 7.32 -4.29
N SER A 170 5.65 6.65 -5.42
CA SER A 170 6.45 5.42 -5.46
C SER A 170 7.93 5.69 -5.11
N TYR A 171 8.52 6.78 -5.63
CA TYR A 171 9.88 7.18 -5.28
C TYR A 171 10.00 7.47 -3.78
N THR A 172 9.09 8.28 -3.23
CA THR A 172 9.10 8.65 -1.81
C THR A 172 8.98 7.42 -0.91
N ILE A 173 8.09 6.49 -1.23
CA ILE A 173 7.90 5.26 -0.46
C ILE A 173 9.14 4.37 -0.53
N PHE A 174 9.74 4.22 -1.72
CA PHE A 174 10.97 3.43 -1.88
C PHE A 174 12.10 3.97 -1.00
N VAL A 175 12.32 5.29 -1.04
CA VAL A 175 13.33 5.96 -0.21
C VAL A 175 13.04 5.75 1.28
N LEU A 176 11.78 5.88 1.70
CA LEU A 176 11.40 5.67 3.10
C LEU A 176 11.65 4.23 3.57
N ILE A 177 11.32 3.22 2.76
CA ILE A 177 11.61 1.81 3.08
C ILE A 177 13.12 1.58 3.14
N LEU A 178 13.89 2.19 2.23
CA LEU A 178 15.34 2.11 2.21
C LEU A 178 15.95 2.73 3.47
N LEU A 179 15.48 3.91 3.89
CA LEU A 179 15.90 4.55 5.14
C LEU A 179 15.54 3.69 6.35
N LEU A 180 14.33 3.13 6.38
CA LEU A 180 13.91 2.22 7.44
C LEU A 180 14.81 0.97 7.48
N PHE A 181 15.17 0.43 6.31
CA PHE A 181 16.08 -0.71 6.20
C PHE A 181 17.46 -0.36 6.75
N LEU A 182 18.01 0.81 6.40
CA LEU A 182 19.29 1.29 6.93
C LEU A 182 19.23 1.46 8.45
N VAL A 183 18.19 2.09 9.01
CA VAL A 183 18.01 2.24 10.46
C VAL A 183 18.00 0.88 11.17
N TYR A 184 17.35 -0.11 10.59
CA TYR A 184 17.35 -1.47 11.14
C TYR A 184 18.71 -2.18 10.92
N ASN A 185 19.42 -1.90 9.85
CA ASN A 185 20.73 -2.47 9.65
C ASN A 185 21.76 -1.85 10.61
N PHE A 186 21.69 -0.54 10.89
CA PHE A 186 22.58 0.15 11.84
C PHE A 186 22.50 -0.42 13.26
N LYS A 187 21.34 -0.92 13.68
CA LYS A 187 21.17 -1.55 15.00
C LYS A 187 21.78 -2.95 15.09
N THR A 188 21.97 -3.65 13.98
CA THR A 188 22.42 -5.05 13.97
C THR A 188 23.81 -5.25 13.37
N ASN A 189 24.19 -4.45 12.38
CA ASN A 189 25.48 -4.46 11.70
C ASN A 189 25.85 -3.05 11.22
N LYS A 190 26.44 -2.25 12.12
CA LYS A 190 26.87 -0.86 11.86
C LYS A 190 27.80 -0.75 10.65
N ALA A 191 28.76 -1.66 10.51
CA ALA A 191 29.72 -1.65 9.41
C ALA A 191 29.03 -1.86 8.06
N ALA A 192 28.13 -2.84 7.94
CA ALA A 192 27.37 -3.05 6.71
C ALA A 192 26.43 -1.87 6.41
N ALA A 193 25.78 -1.30 7.43
CA ALA A 193 24.91 -0.14 7.25
C ALA A 193 25.68 1.10 6.77
N PHE A 194 26.85 1.36 7.35
CA PHE A 194 27.75 2.42 6.90
C PHE A 194 28.24 2.18 5.48
N GLY A 195 28.70 0.97 5.16
CA GLY A 195 29.15 0.62 3.81
C GLY A 195 28.05 0.77 2.75
N ILE A 196 26.83 0.30 3.04
CA ILE A 196 25.68 0.49 2.14
C ILE A 196 25.33 1.97 2.00
N SER A 197 25.36 2.75 3.08
CA SER A 197 25.08 4.19 3.03
C SER A 197 26.10 4.94 2.18
N LEU A 198 27.39 4.62 2.33
CA LEU A 198 28.46 5.18 1.51
C LEU A 198 28.29 4.79 0.04
N MET A 199 27.98 3.53 -0.25
CA MET A 199 27.70 3.07 -1.61
C MET A 199 26.53 3.83 -2.25
N LEU A 200 25.42 3.98 -1.52
CA LEU A 200 24.25 4.73 -2.00
C LEU A 200 24.57 6.21 -2.23
N PHE A 201 25.34 6.82 -1.32
CA PHE A 201 25.78 8.20 -1.46
C PHE A 201 26.67 8.39 -2.68
N SER A 202 27.64 7.50 -2.91
CA SER A 202 28.47 7.53 -4.12
C SER A 202 27.62 7.37 -5.38
N LEU A 203 26.72 6.38 -5.42
CA LEU A 203 25.81 6.18 -6.56
C LEU A 203 24.96 7.42 -6.83
N PHE A 204 24.50 8.09 -5.78
CA PHE A 204 23.73 9.32 -5.89
C PHE A 204 24.56 10.47 -6.49
N ILE A 205 25.80 10.65 -6.06
CA ILE A 205 26.69 11.69 -6.62
C ILE A 205 26.95 11.43 -8.10
N PHE A 206 27.26 10.19 -8.49
CA PHE A 206 27.64 9.88 -9.86
C PHE A 206 26.46 9.77 -10.83
N PHE A 207 25.32 9.27 -10.37
CA PHE A 207 24.19 8.93 -11.25
C PHE A 207 22.85 9.58 -10.85
N GLY A 208 22.75 10.14 -9.64
CA GLY A 208 21.50 10.64 -9.09
C GLY A 208 21.07 12.00 -9.66
N GLN A 209 22.00 12.94 -9.85
CA GLN A 209 21.66 14.29 -10.31
C GLN A 209 20.90 14.31 -11.65
N PRO A 210 21.37 13.63 -12.72
CA PRO A 210 20.63 13.62 -13.99
C PRO A 210 19.24 12.97 -13.88
N ILE A 211 19.07 12.00 -12.98
CA ILE A 211 17.77 11.37 -12.72
C ILE A 211 16.85 12.36 -12.02
N ILE A 212 17.32 13.09 -11.02
CA ILE A 212 16.51 14.10 -10.33
C ILE A 212 16.06 15.17 -11.31
N GLU A 213 16.99 15.78 -12.04
CA GLU A 213 16.70 16.88 -12.96
C GLU A 213 15.74 16.45 -14.07
N LYS A 214 15.97 15.28 -14.70
CA LYS A 214 15.19 14.86 -15.87
C LYS A 214 13.92 14.08 -15.55
N LYS A 215 13.82 13.46 -14.37
CA LYS A 215 12.77 12.48 -14.06
C LYS A 215 11.94 12.83 -12.83
N VAL A 216 12.50 13.55 -11.87
CA VAL A 216 11.82 13.88 -10.60
C VAL A 216 11.36 15.33 -10.57
N THR A 217 12.24 16.27 -10.93
CA THR A 217 11.96 17.71 -10.92
C THR A 217 10.73 18.08 -11.75
N PRO A 218 10.55 17.58 -12.99
CA PRO A 218 9.37 17.89 -13.79
C PRO A 218 8.06 17.42 -13.17
N LEU A 219 8.12 16.40 -12.31
CA LEU A 219 6.94 15.92 -11.60
C LEU A 219 6.53 16.85 -10.45
N LEU A 220 7.45 17.67 -9.92
CA LEU A 220 7.24 18.54 -8.77
C LEU A 220 7.00 20.01 -9.15
N GLU A 221 7.27 20.41 -10.41
CA GLU A 221 7.15 21.79 -10.89
C GLU A 221 5.82 22.46 -10.51
N THR A 222 4.69 21.77 -10.70
CA THR A 222 3.38 22.31 -10.34
C THR A 222 3.26 22.57 -8.84
N ASP A 223 3.75 21.65 -8.00
CA ASP A 223 3.64 21.80 -6.55
C ASP A 223 4.57 22.93 -6.07
N VAL A 224 5.78 23.04 -6.64
CA VAL A 224 6.74 24.12 -6.36
C VAL A 224 6.15 25.48 -6.73
N ALA A 225 5.59 25.61 -7.94
CA ALA A 225 4.96 26.86 -8.39
C ALA A 225 3.81 27.31 -7.48
N VAL A 226 3.05 26.38 -6.91
CA VAL A 226 2.02 26.71 -5.91
C VAL A 226 2.66 27.22 -4.60
N PHE A 227 3.72 26.57 -4.12
CA PHE A 227 4.43 27.03 -2.91
C PHE A 227 5.09 28.40 -3.10
N GLU A 228 5.56 28.71 -4.31
CA GLU A 228 6.14 30.01 -4.67
C GLU A 228 5.07 31.10 -4.88
N GLY A 229 3.79 30.73 -4.86
CA GLY A 229 2.66 31.66 -5.04
C GLY A 229 2.36 31.98 -6.51
N GLU A 230 2.98 31.28 -7.45
CA GLU A 230 2.76 31.44 -8.89
C GLU A 230 1.49 30.73 -9.39
N GLN A 231 0.98 29.76 -8.62
CA GLN A 231 -0.24 29.00 -8.92
C GLN A 231 -1.16 28.86 -7.70
N GLU A 232 -2.46 28.64 -7.95
CA GLU A 232 -3.47 28.45 -6.90
C GLU A 232 -3.28 27.14 -6.11
N SER A 233 -3.66 27.16 -4.83
CA SER A 233 -3.65 25.98 -3.93
C SER A 233 -4.42 24.78 -4.49
N SER A 234 -5.47 25.03 -5.27
CA SER A 234 -6.29 24.01 -5.92
C SER A 234 -5.48 23.09 -6.85
N LYS A 235 -4.35 23.57 -7.38
CA LYS A 235 -3.45 22.82 -8.27
C LYS A 235 -2.45 21.91 -7.54
N LEU A 236 -2.36 21.97 -6.21
CA LEU A 236 -1.49 21.09 -5.42
C LEU A 236 -1.80 19.61 -5.64
N LEU A 237 -0.75 18.80 -5.54
CA LEU A 237 -0.76 17.36 -5.80
C LEU A 237 -1.37 17.07 -7.18
N HIS A 238 -1.03 17.92 -8.16
CA HIS A 238 -1.50 17.84 -9.54
C HIS A 238 -3.02 17.98 -9.67
N GLY A 239 -3.59 18.97 -8.98
CA GLY A 239 -5.02 19.29 -9.02
C GLY A 239 -5.89 18.40 -8.12
N ARG A 240 -5.28 17.51 -7.32
CA ARG A 240 -6.04 16.63 -6.42
C ARG A 240 -6.63 17.40 -5.25
N VAL A 241 -5.90 18.40 -4.73
CA VAL A 241 -6.41 19.24 -3.63
C VAL A 241 -7.69 19.97 -4.05
N GLY A 242 -7.71 20.61 -5.21
CA GLY A 242 -8.93 21.26 -5.72
C GLY A 242 -10.11 20.30 -5.91
N ARG A 243 -9.84 19.05 -6.36
CA ARG A 243 -10.89 18.01 -6.41
C ARG A 243 -11.39 17.66 -5.01
N TRP A 244 -10.51 17.54 -4.03
CA TRP A 244 -10.90 17.24 -2.65
C TRP A 244 -11.73 18.37 -2.05
N GLU A 245 -11.34 19.62 -2.27
CA GLU A 245 -12.08 20.80 -1.80
C GLU A 245 -13.49 20.83 -2.39
N TYR A 246 -13.62 20.63 -3.71
CA TYR A 246 -14.91 20.55 -4.38
C TYR A 246 -15.79 19.43 -3.82
N MET A 247 -15.25 18.22 -3.72
CA MET A 247 -16.01 17.07 -3.20
C MET A 247 -16.34 17.24 -1.71
N ALA A 248 -15.43 17.84 -0.93
CA ALA A 248 -15.64 18.13 0.48
C ALA A 248 -16.77 19.14 0.67
N GLY A 249 -16.84 20.21 -0.13
CA GLY A 249 -17.94 21.17 -0.10
C GLY A 249 -19.30 20.49 -0.28
N ILE A 250 -19.44 19.65 -1.31
CA ILE A 250 -20.69 18.89 -1.55
C ILE A 250 -21.04 17.99 -0.36
N PHE A 251 -20.03 17.34 0.24
CA PHE A 251 -20.22 16.43 1.36
C PHE A 251 -20.60 17.18 2.65
N THR A 252 -19.96 18.32 2.93
CA THR A 252 -20.23 19.14 4.13
C THR A 252 -21.56 19.89 4.04
N ASP A 253 -22.07 20.12 2.84
CA ASP A 253 -23.41 20.69 2.63
C ASP A 253 -24.54 19.67 2.87
N GLN A 254 -24.22 18.37 2.98
CA GLN A 254 -25.21 17.36 3.34
C GLN A 254 -25.61 17.45 4.82
N ASN A 255 -26.74 16.86 5.17
CA ASN A 255 -27.17 16.79 6.57
C ASN A 255 -26.16 16.04 7.44
N ILE A 256 -26.21 16.31 8.75
CA ILE A 256 -25.25 15.77 9.72
C ILE A 256 -25.20 14.24 9.72
N PHE A 257 -26.33 13.57 9.47
CA PHE A 257 -26.40 12.11 9.44
C PHE A 257 -25.55 11.54 8.29
N VAL A 258 -25.64 12.12 7.10
CA VAL A 258 -24.81 11.75 5.94
C VAL A 258 -23.32 12.01 6.23
N GLN A 259 -22.99 13.11 6.90
CA GLN A 259 -21.59 13.40 7.23
C GLN A 259 -20.98 12.35 8.18
N PHE A 260 -21.75 11.84 9.13
CA PHE A 260 -21.28 10.83 10.09
C PHE A 260 -21.23 9.41 9.52
N PHE A 261 -22.14 9.05 8.60
CA PHE A 261 -22.30 7.68 8.10
C PHE A 261 -21.90 7.47 6.63
N GLY A 262 -21.65 8.53 5.87
CA GLY A 262 -21.17 8.51 4.50
C GLY A 262 -22.19 9.00 3.47
N TYR A 263 -21.68 9.48 2.34
CA TYR A 263 -22.44 9.98 1.21
C TYR A 263 -23.46 8.98 0.62
N PRO A 264 -23.23 7.65 0.57
CA PRO A 264 -24.23 6.71 0.06
C PRO A 264 -25.60 6.77 0.75
N PHE A 265 -25.67 7.29 1.98
CA PHE A 265 -26.93 7.50 2.69
C PHE A 265 -27.84 8.55 2.05
N THR A 266 -27.34 9.37 1.13
CA THR A 266 -28.21 10.27 0.35
C THR A 266 -29.05 9.52 -0.68
N LEU A 267 -28.75 8.25 -0.97
CA LEU A 267 -29.34 7.47 -2.06
C LEU A 267 -29.30 8.23 -3.39
N LYS A 268 -28.18 8.90 -3.65
CA LYS A 268 -27.88 9.57 -4.91
C LYS A 268 -26.61 8.96 -5.48
N TYR A 269 -26.34 9.26 -6.75
CA TYR A 269 -25.16 8.77 -7.42
C TYR A 269 -23.90 9.05 -6.60
N SER A 270 -23.27 7.99 -6.09
CA SER A 270 -22.14 8.06 -5.16
C SER A 270 -20.85 7.47 -5.74
N TYR A 271 -20.88 6.85 -6.92
CA TYR A 271 -19.72 6.12 -7.47
C TYR A 271 -18.48 7.01 -7.61
N HIS A 272 -18.63 8.27 -8.04
CA HIS A 272 -17.51 9.22 -8.15
C HIS A 272 -16.85 9.52 -6.80
N PHE A 273 -17.64 9.48 -5.72
CA PHE A 273 -17.21 9.78 -4.35
C PHE A 273 -16.53 8.59 -3.68
N VAL A 274 -16.95 7.37 -3.98
CA VAL A 274 -16.49 6.14 -3.30
C VAL A 274 -15.49 5.31 -4.10
N GLY A 275 -15.32 5.64 -5.39
CA GLY A 275 -14.38 5.01 -6.32
C GLY A 275 -12.97 5.60 -6.28
N VAL A 276 -12.27 5.52 -7.42
CA VAL A 276 -10.87 6.01 -7.56
C VAL A 276 -10.80 7.52 -7.73
N GLY A 277 -11.92 8.20 -8.03
CA GLY A 277 -11.95 9.61 -8.45
C GLY A 277 -11.29 10.59 -7.48
N SER A 278 -11.33 10.30 -6.17
CA SER A 278 -10.64 11.13 -5.17
C SER A 278 -9.11 10.99 -5.23
N HIS A 279 -8.55 9.89 -5.73
CA HIS A 279 -7.11 9.59 -5.63
C HIS A 279 -6.55 9.73 -4.20
N SER A 280 -7.38 9.54 -3.17
CA SER A 280 -6.98 9.46 -1.77
C SER A 280 -7.89 8.49 -1.03
N ASP A 281 -7.28 7.53 -0.35
CA ASP A 281 -8.01 6.53 0.42
C ASP A 281 -8.70 7.13 1.62
N TYR A 282 -8.11 8.15 2.25
CA TYR A 282 -8.73 8.85 3.38
C TYR A 282 -10.01 9.55 2.94
N VAL A 283 -9.94 10.31 1.84
CA VAL A 283 -11.09 11.02 1.27
C VAL A 283 -12.16 10.03 0.79
N ARG A 284 -11.75 8.95 0.13
CA ARG A 284 -12.65 7.90 -0.34
C ARG A 284 -13.38 7.21 0.82
N ILE A 285 -12.66 6.85 1.88
CA ILE A 285 -13.24 6.21 3.08
C ILE A 285 -14.17 7.20 3.81
N LEU A 286 -13.79 8.47 3.92
CA LEU A 286 -14.64 9.53 4.47
C LEU A 286 -15.96 9.62 3.70
N PHE A 287 -15.91 9.68 2.37
CA PHE A 287 -17.15 9.79 1.59
C PHE A 287 -17.96 8.50 1.58
N LEU A 288 -17.32 7.33 1.60
CA LEU A 288 -18.03 6.05 1.65
C LEU A 288 -18.73 5.81 2.99
N SER A 289 -18.11 6.21 4.10
CA SER A 289 -18.47 5.71 5.43
C SER A 289 -18.53 6.77 6.54
N GLY A 290 -18.40 8.03 6.15
CA GLY A 290 -18.49 9.21 7.01
C GLY A 290 -17.34 9.34 8.01
N TYR A 291 -17.48 10.30 8.92
CA TYR A 291 -16.51 10.53 9.98
C TYR A 291 -16.28 9.29 10.85
N PHE A 292 -17.32 8.49 11.12
CA PHE A 292 -17.16 7.28 11.94
C PHE A 292 -16.35 6.19 11.23
N GLY A 293 -16.58 5.98 9.94
CA GLY A 293 -15.80 5.01 9.17
C GLY A 293 -14.34 5.43 8.99
N LEU A 294 -14.08 6.72 8.74
CA LEU A 294 -12.70 7.25 8.72
C LEU A 294 -12.02 7.08 10.08
N TYR A 295 -12.71 7.41 11.18
CA TYR A 295 -12.19 7.18 12.53
C TYR A 295 -11.86 5.70 12.77
N ALA A 296 -12.76 4.79 12.37
CA ALA A 296 -12.53 3.36 12.50
C ALA A 296 -11.31 2.87 11.67
N TYR A 297 -11.12 3.41 10.47
CA TYR A 297 -9.94 3.14 9.63
C TYR A 297 -8.64 3.62 10.30
N LEU A 298 -8.62 4.85 10.80
CA LEU A 298 -7.44 5.38 11.52
C LEU A 298 -7.16 4.61 12.80
N LEU A 299 -8.20 4.19 13.52
CA LEU A 299 -8.08 3.34 14.71
C LEU A 299 -7.43 1.98 14.38
N VAL A 300 -7.79 1.37 13.25
CA VAL A 300 -7.15 0.16 12.74
C VAL A 300 -5.66 0.40 12.52
N LEU A 301 -5.29 1.40 11.72
CA LEU A 301 -3.88 1.69 11.41
C LEU A 301 -3.06 1.95 12.68
N PHE A 302 -3.60 2.75 13.60
CA PHE A 302 -2.96 3.05 14.87
C PHE A 302 -2.79 1.80 15.75
N SER A 303 -3.77 0.89 15.73
CA SER A 303 -3.71 -0.35 16.50
C SER A 303 -2.66 -1.30 15.97
N PHE A 304 -2.53 -1.41 14.64
CA PHE A 304 -1.45 -2.16 14.00
C PHE A 304 -0.09 -1.53 14.27
N PHE A 305 0.02 -0.20 14.24
CA PHE A 305 1.24 0.51 14.62
C PHE A 305 1.67 0.23 16.07
N LYS A 306 0.73 0.30 17.02
CA LYS A 306 1.00 -0.06 18.42
C LYS A 306 1.40 -1.52 18.56
N ARG A 307 0.74 -2.42 17.84
CA ARG A 307 1.01 -3.85 17.86
C ARG A 307 2.37 -4.20 17.26
N ALA A 308 2.84 -3.49 16.24
CA ALA A 308 4.15 -3.69 15.63
C ALA A 308 5.30 -3.59 16.64
N LYS A 309 5.22 -2.70 17.64
CA LYS A 309 6.23 -2.59 18.72
C LYS A 309 6.45 -3.90 19.48
N GLN A 310 5.45 -4.77 19.49
CA GLN A 310 5.42 -6.00 20.27
C GLN A 310 5.92 -7.22 19.48
N THR A 311 6.13 -7.09 18.17
CA THR A 311 6.60 -8.18 17.32
C THR A 311 8.12 -8.34 17.35
N GLY A 312 8.61 -9.49 16.88
CA GLY A 312 10.03 -9.76 16.63
C GLY A 312 10.63 -8.77 15.61
N TYR A 313 11.96 -8.63 15.60
CA TYR A 313 12.65 -7.58 14.87
C TYR A 313 12.31 -7.49 13.38
N ALA A 314 12.38 -8.62 12.67
CA ALA A 314 12.07 -8.64 11.24
C ALA A 314 10.58 -8.36 10.97
N GLN A 315 9.68 -8.94 11.77
CA GLN A 315 8.24 -8.71 11.66
C GLN A 315 7.88 -7.25 11.96
N ARG A 316 8.60 -6.61 12.87
CA ARG A 316 8.44 -5.20 13.19
C ARG A 316 8.87 -4.30 12.04
N PHE A 317 10.00 -4.62 11.39
CA PHE A 317 10.41 -3.95 10.17
C PHE A 317 9.31 -4.04 9.10
N LEU A 318 8.82 -5.26 8.84
CA LEU A 318 7.75 -5.50 7.86
C LEU A 318 6.48 -4.71 8.18
N ALA A 319 6.05 -4.72 9.45
CA ALA A 319 4.85 -4.01 9.90
C ALA A 319 4.97 -2.50 9.70
N TYR A 320 6.08 -1.89 10.12
CA TYR A 320 6.29 -0.45 9.93
C TYR A 320 6.49 -0.07 8.47
N GLY A 321 7.17 -0.90 7.69
CA GLY A 321 7.29 -0.70 6.25
C GLY A 321 5.93 -0.73 5.57
N LEU A 322 5.07 -1.72 5.88
CA LEU A 322 3.70 -1.76 5.37
C LEU A 322 2.90 -0.51 5.78
N LEU A 323 2.94 -0.12 7.05
CA LEU A 323 2.22 1.06 7.53
C LEU A 323 2.71 2.33 6.83
N ALA A 324 4.01 2.48 6.60
CA ALA A 324 4.57 3.59 5.84
C ALA A 324 4.06 3.62 4.39
N ILE A 325 4.02 2.46 3.71
CA ILE A 325 3.44 2.35 2.36
C ILE A 325 1.96 2.79 2.38
N ILE A 326 1.17 2.28 3.34
CA ILE A 326 -0.26 2.62 3.44
C ILE A 326 -0.44 4.12 3.64
N LEU A 327 0.24 4.72 4.61
CA LEU A 327 0.07 6.13 4.97
C LEU A 327 0.39 7.05 3.78
N LEU A 328 1.50 6.79 3.08
CA LEU A 328 1.92 7.62 1.95
C LEU A 328 1.04 7.42 0.72
N TYR A 329 0.75 6.17 0.33
CA TYR A 329 -0.13 5.95 -0.81
C TYR A 329 -1.58 6.36 -0.55
N SER A 330 -2.05 6.39 0.70
CA SER A 330 -3.43 6.84 0.99
C SER A 330 -3.63 8.34 0.73
N VAL A 331 -2.55 9.12 0.62
CA VAL A 331 -2.62 10.53 0.20
C VAL A 331 -2.78 10.64 -1.31
N SER A 332 -2.11 9.79 -2.07
CA SER A 332 -1.93 9.97 -3.52
C SER A 332 -2.65 8.92 -4.39
N VAL A 333 -3.19 7.88 -3.77
CA VAL A 333 -3.83 6.71 -4.37
C VAL A 333 -4.92 6.21 -3.39
N VAL A 334 -5.64 5.15 -3.75
CA VAL A 334 -6.69 4.49 -2.96
C VAL A 334 -6.33 3.04 -2.61
N PRO A 335 -5.34 2.76 -1.74
CA PRO A 335 -4.78 1.41 -1.58
C PRO A 335 -5.80 0.33 -1.19
N THR A 336 -6.84 0.68 -0.44
CA THR A 336 -7.91 -0.29 -0.09
C THR A 336 -8.84 -0.63 -1.25
N TYR A 337 -8.70 0.03 -2.40
CA TYR A 337 -9.42 -0.26 -3.65
C TYR A 337 -8.58 -1.09 -4.66
N TYR A 338 -7.26 -1.16 -4.48
CA TYR A 338 -6.35 -1.91 -5.37
C TYR A 338 -6.16 -3.35 -4.88
N PRO A 339 -6.60 -4.38 -5.64
CA PRO A 339 -6.55 -5.76 -5.17
C PRO A 339 -5.14 -6.26 -4.80
N PRO A 340 -4.09 -6.06 -5.61
CA PRO A 340 -2.74 -6.51 -5.25
C PRO A 340 -2.23 -5.88 -3.94
N PHE A 341 -2.64 -4.64 -3.66
CA PHE A 341 -2.31 -3.95 -2.44
C PHE A 341 -3.04 -4.57 -1.24
N VAL A 342 -4.36 -4.76 -1.37
CA VAL A 342 -5.22 -5.33 -0.32
C VAL A 342 -4.77 -6.75 0.04
N TYR A 343 -4.40 -7.58 -0.95
CA TYR A 343 -3.94 -8.94 -0.72
C TYR A 343 -2.72 -8.96 0.22
N MET A 344 -1.72 -8.12 -0.03
CA MET A 344 -0.52 -8.06 0.79
C MET A 344 -0.76 -7.42 2.15
N MET A 345 -1.45 -6.26 2.15
CA MET A 345 -1.79 -5.55 3.37
C MET A 345 -2.56 -6.44 4.35
N MET A 346 -3.61 -7.13 3.87
CA MET A 346 -4.47 -7.95 4.71
C MET A 346 -3.79 -9.22 5.21
N CYS A 347 -2.91 -9.84 4.42
CA CYS A 347 -2.10 -10.98 4.88
C CYS A 347 -1.13 -10.60 6.00
N ILE A 348 -0.43 -9.47 5.88
CA ILE A 348 0.50 -9.00 6.91
C ILE A 348 -0.28 -8.56 8.17
N PHE A 349 -1.41 -7.86 8.01
CA PHE A 349 -2.29 -7.54 9.13
C PHE A 349 -2.83 -8.79 9.82
N ALA A 350 -3.24 -9.80 9.05
CA ALA A 350 -3.72 -11.05 9.61
C ALA A 350 -2.66 -11.76 10.48
N TYR A 351 -1.40 -11.75 10.05
CA TYR A 351 -0.28 -12.24 10.86
C TYR A 351 -0.06 -11.42 12.14
N ILE A 352 -0.02 -10.08 12.03
CA ILE A 352 0.22 -9.18 13.19
C ILE A 352 -0.91 -9.30 14.23
N ALA A 353 -2.12 -9.65 13.78
CA ALA A 353 -3.28 -9.87 14.62
C ALA A 353 -3.27 -11.21 15.37
N LEU A 354 -2.26 -12.08 15.18
CA LEU A 354 -2.12 -13.33 15.94
C LEU A 354 -1.94 -13.08 17.45
N PRO A 355 -2.26 -14.07 18.30
CA PRO A 355 -2.04 -14.00 19.74
C PRO A 355 -0.60 -13.60 20.10
N PHE A 356 -0.43 -12.80 21.15
CA PHE A 356 0.88 -12.25 21.53
C PHE A 356 1.95 -13.33 21.71
N LYS A 357 1.60 -14.47 22.31
CA LYS A 357 2.51 -15.60 22.50
C LYS A 357 3.15 -16.07 21.19
N MET A 358 2.46 -15.94 20.06
CA MET A 358 2.92 -16.44 18.76
C MET A 358 3.81 -15.45 18.00
N ILE A 359 3.73 -14.16 18.33
CA ILE A 359 4.44 -13.10 17.59
C ILE A 359 5.41 -12.29 18.44
N SER A 360 5.50 -12.57 19.75
CA SER A 360 6.31 -11.78 20.67
C SER A 360 7.81 -11.90 20.39
N LYS A 361 8.53 -10.81 20.67
CA LYS A 361 10.00 -10.75 20.62
C LYS A 361 10.71 -11.84 21.45
N LYS A 362 10.09 -12.33 22.53
CA LYS A 362 10.69 -13.35 23.41
C LYS A 362 10.55 -14.77 22.84
N VAL A 363 9.54 -15.02 22.00
CA VAL A 363 9.24 -16.34 21.45
C VAL A 363 9.89 -16.53 20.08
N ILE A 364 9.99 -15.46 19.30
CA ILE A 364 10.74 -15.45 18.05
C ILE A 364 12.22 -15.22 18.42
N ASN A 365 12.94 -16.30 18.76
CA ASN A 365 14.40 -16.26 18.93
C ASN A 365 15.07 -15.89 17.60
N GLU A 366 15.23 -14.58 17.37
CA GLU A 366 15.87 -13.92 16.22
C GLU A 366 17.21 -14.52 15.83
#